data_AF-Q03FQ7-F1
#
_entry.id   AF-Q03FQ7-F1
#
_cell.length_a   1.000
_cell.length_b   1.000
_cell.length_c   1.000
_cell.angle_alpha   90.00
_cell.angle_beta   90.00
_cell.angle_gamma   90.00
#
_symmetry.space_group_name_H-M   'P 1'
#
loop_
_entity.id
_entity.type
_entity.pdbx_description
1 polymer ?
#
loop_
_entity_poly.entity_id
_entity_poly.type
_entity_poly.pdbx_seq_one_letter_code
_entity_poly.pdbx_strand_id
1 'polypeptide(L)' 'MNINTPNELPRVDIIDRSKNRLYARHEYSNGLILVSEITPGNLKVSSNYKLLKESDGTYSPDFDSPNFDFYECPRVI' A
#
# COMPACT_ATOMS: atom_id res chain seq x y z
N MET A 1 -3.42 -6.74 -8.48
CA MET A 1 -2.04 -6.22 -8.54
C MET A 1 -1.20 -7.12 -7.66
N ASN A 2 -0.08 -7.65 -8.16
CA ASN A 2 0.81 -8.51 -7.38
C ASN A 2 2.10 -7.73 -7.08
N ILE A 3 2.27 -7.28 -5.84
CA ILE A 3 3.43 -6.48 -5.43
C ILE A 3 4.41 -7.41 -4.72
N ASN A 4 5.67 -7.38 -5.13
CA ASN A 4 6.75 -8.09 -4.47
C ASN A 4 7.00 -7.44 -3.11
N THR A 5 6.52 -8.10 -2.07
CA THR A 5 6.73 -7.69 -0.68
C THR A 5 7.71 -8.65 0.00
N PRO A 6 8.38 -8.24 1.09
CA PRO A 6 9.12 -9.16 1.93
C PRO A 6 8.27 -10.37 2.33
N ASN A 7 8.91 -11.51 2.59
CA ASN A 7 8.26 -12.76 3.03
C ASN A 7 7.72 -12.70 4.49
N GLU A 8 7.63 -11.51 5.07
CA GLU A 8 7.13 -11.27 6.42
C GLU A 8 5.71 -10.71 6.38
N LEU A 9 5.00 -10.80 7.51
CA LEU A 9 3.73 -10.11 7.67
C LEU A 9 4.00 -8.62 7.96
N PRO A 10 3.33 -7.70 7.26
CA PRO A 10 3.43 -6.28 7.58
C PRO A 10 2.78 -6.00 8.93
N ARG A 11 3.20 -4.92 9.59
CA ARG A 11 2.41 -4.28 10.61
C ARG A 11 1.18 -3.65 9.94
N VAL A 12 -0.01 -4.03 10.39
CA VAL A 12 -1.28 -3.55 9.82
C VAL A 12 -1.95 -2.58 10.79
N ASP A 13 -2.21 -1.36 10.33
CA ASP A 13 -3.03 -0.37 11.02
C ASP A 13 -4.33 -0.15 10.21
N ILE A 14 -5.49 -0.43 10.80
CA ILE A 14 -6.80 -0.15 10.18
C ILE A 14 -7.20 1.28 10.56
N ILE A 15 -7.20 2.18 9.58
CA ILE A 15 -7.45 3.62 9.79
C ILE A 15 -8.94 3.94 9.67
N ASP A 16 -9.64 3.31 8.73
CA ASP A 16 -11.09 3.47 8.55
C ASP A 16 -11.71 2.10 8.29
N ARG A 17 -12.74 1.77 9.05
CA ARG A 17 -13.57 0.58 8.84
C ARG A 17 -15.03 0.95 9.01
N SER A 18 -15.66 1.28 7.90
CA SER A 18 -17.06 1.63 7.81
C SER A 18 -17.77 0.75 6.77
N LYS A 19 -19.10 0.90 6.67
CA LYS A 19 -19.92 0.15 5.70
C LYS A 19 -19.47 0.39 4.24
N ASN A 20 -18.92 1.57 3.95
CA ASN A 20 -18.60 2.00 2.59
C ASN A 20 -17.09 2.11 2.32
N ARG A 21 -16.25 1.82 3.32
CA ARG A 21 -14.82 2.02 3.20
C ARG A 21 -14.05 1.14 4.19
N LEU A 22 -13.03 0.46 3.68
CA LEU A 22 -11.96 -0.12 4.47
C LEU A 22 -10.65 0.50 4.01
N TYR A 23 -9.98 1.21 4.90
CA TYR A 23 -8.70 1.84 4.66
C TYR A 23 -7.67 1.26 5.63
N ALA A 24 -6.65 0.60 5.10
CA ALA A 24 -5.62 -0.05 5.91
C ALA A 24 -4.23 0.31 5.40
N ARG A 25 -3.31 0.53 6.35
CA ARG A 25 -1.89 0.77 6.12
C ARG A 25 -1.11 -0.47 6.53
N HIS A 26 -0.22 -0.91 5.66
CA HIS A 26 0.64 -2.07 5.82
C HIS A 26 2.09 -1.59 5.75
N GLU A 27 2.82 -1.71 6.86
CA GLU A 27 4.22 -1.31 6.95
C GLU A 27 5.12 -2.54 7.09
N TYR A 28 6.08 -2.66 6.19
CA TYR A 28 7.07 -3.74 6.17
C TYR A 28 8.39 -3.26 6.79
N SER A 29 9.21 -4.19 7.27
CA SER A 29 10.48 -3.90 7.96
C SER A 29 11.51 -3.19 7.07
N ASN A 30 11.39 -3.33 5.75
CA ASN A 30 12.25 -2.67 4.77
C ASN A 30 11.80 -1.24 4.43
N GLY A 31 10.83 -0.68 5.17
CA GLY A 31 10.33 0.68 4.96
C GLY A 31 9.29 0.81 3.84
N LEU A 32 8.92 -0.28 3.16
CA LEU A 32 7.78 -0.27 2.24
C LEU A 32 6.50 -0.04 3.04
N ILE A 33 5.71 0.94 2.61
CA ILE A 33 4.37 1.19 3.12
C ILE A 33 3.41 1.00 1.96
N LEU A 34 2.48 0.06 2.12
CA LEU A 34 1.35 -0.11 1.23
C LEU A 34 0.08 0.38 1.92
N VAL A 35 -0.76 1.07 1.17
CA VAL A 35 -2.07 1.50 1.63
C VAL A 35 -3.12 0.95 0.71
N SER A 36 -4.07 0.22 1.30
CA SER A 36 -5.22 -0.35 0.60
C SER A 36 -6.48 0.38 0.99
N GLU A 37 -7.21 0.88 0.01
CA GLU A 37 -8.55 1.46 0.15
C GLU A 37 -9.55 0.62 -0.63
N ILE A 38 -10.52 0.07 0.08
CA ILE A 38 -11.61 -0.72 -0.49
C ILE A 38 -12.90 0.06 -0.28
N THR A 39 -13.61 0.35 -1.35
CA THR A 39 -14.98 0.91 -1.34
C THR A 39 -15.90 0.00 -2.15
N PRO A 40 -17.24 0.17 -2.10
CA PRO A 40 -18.14 -0.57 -2.97
C PRO A 40 -17.72 -0.45 -4.44
N GLY A 41 -17.35 -1.58 -5.05
CA GLY A 41 -16.94 -1.65 -6.46
C GLY A 41 -15.53 -1.19 -6.79
N ASN A 42 -14.69 -0.81 -5.80
CA ASN A 42 -13.32 -0.34 -6.08
C ASN A 42 -12.31 -0.84 -5.06
N LEU A 43 -11.12 -1.19 -5.55
CA LEU A 43 -9.93 -1.47 -4.76
C LEU A 43 -8.82 -0.58 -5.29
N LYS A 44 -8.30 0.29 -4.44
CA LYS A 44 -7.10 1.09 -4.70
C LYS A 44 -5.97 0.61 -3.80
N VAL A 45 -4.78 0.52 -4.37
CA VAL A 45 -3.55 0.24 -3.64
C VAL A 45 -2.54 1.32 -4.03
N SER A 46 -1.88 1.92 -3.03
CA SER A 46 -0.81 2.90 -3.23
C SER A 46 0.40 2.54 -2.37
N SER A 47 1.57 3.03 -2.76
CA SER A 47 2.87 2.74 -2.16
C SER A 47 3.66 4.03 -1.97
N ASN A 48 4.44 4.12 -0.89
CA ASN A 48 5.37 5.23 -0.65
C ASN A 48 6.54 5.28 -1.63
N TYR A 49 6.83 4.17 -2.31
CA TYR A 49 7.79 4.08 -3.41
C TYR A 49 7.08 3.91 -4.75
N LYS A 50 7.71 4.39 -5.83
CA LYS A 50 7.25 4.08 -7.18
C LYS A 50 7.32 2.56 -7.40
N LEU A 51 6.36 2.03 -8.15
CA LEU A 51 6.27 0.60 -8.42
C LEU A 51 6.70 0.34 -9.87
N LEU A 52 7.76 -0.44 -10.04
CA LEU A 52 8.25 -0.89 -11.33
C LEU A 52 7.50 -2.14 -11.73
N LYS A 53 6.92 -2.13 -12.93
CA LYS A 53 6.27 -3.32 -13.47
C LYS A 53 7.32 -4.21 -14.11
N GLU A 54 7.43 -5.42 -13.62
CA GLU A 54 8.36 -6.44 -14.10
C GLU A 54 7.80 -7.16 -15.34
N SER A 55 8.68 -7.88 -16.06
CA SER A 55 8.30 -8.62 -17.28
C SER A 55 7.29 -9.74 -17.02
N ASP A 56 7.25 -10.28 -15.81
CA ASP A 56 6.30 -11.31 -15.36
C ASP A 56 4.94 -10.72 -14.92
N GLY A 57 4.80 -9.39 -14.94
CA GLY A 57 3.60 -8.68 -14.54
C GLY A 57 3.48 -8.40 -13.03
N THR A 58 4.48 -8.77 -12.23
CA THR A 58 4.61 -8.33 -10.83
C THR A 58 5.07 -6.87 -10.75
N TYR A 59 4.97 -6.30 -9.55
CA TYR A 59 5.41 -4.95 -9.27
C TYR A 59 6.43 -4.94 -8.13
N SER A 60 7.59 -4.35 -8.36
CA SER A 60 8.62 -4.18 -7.32
C SER A 60 8.70 -2.73 -6.87
N PRO A 61 8.86 -2.43 -5.57
CA PRO A 61 9.14 -1.09 -5.11
C PRO A 61 10.54 -0.65 -5.55
N ASP A 62 10.63 0.55 -6.11
CA ASP A 62 11.89 1.25 -6.36
C ASP A 62 12.25 2.10 -5.14
N PHE A 63 13.12 1.57 -4.28
CA PHE A 63 13.52 2.20 -3.02
C PHE A 63 14.31 3.51 -3.21
N ASP A 64 14.84 3.76 -4.40
CA ASP A 64 15.55 5.00 -4.74
C ASP A 64 14.57 6.08 -5.29
N SER A 65 13.33 5.69 -5.59
CA SER A 65 12.31 6.57 -6.18
C SER A 65 11.08 6.72 -5.27
N PRO A 66 11.04 7.73 -4.38
CA PRO A 66 9.84 8.03 -3.61
C PRO A 66 8.66 8.37 -4.53
N ASN A 67 7.47 7.93 -4.14
CA ASN A 67 6.22 8.26 -4.80
C ASN A 67 5.61 9.52 -4.16
N PHE A 68 5.79 10.68 -4.80
CA PHE A 68 5.26 11.95 -4.30
C PHE A 68 3.73 12.05 -4.35
N ASP A 69 3.07 11.20 -5.13
CA ASP A 69 1.60 11.08 -5.16
C ASP A 69 1.08 10.12 -4.08
N PHE A 70 1.97 9.58 -3.24
CA PHE A 70 1.58 8.74 -2.13
C PHE A 70 0.83 9.56 -1.08
N TYR A 71 -0.47 9.28 -0.96
CA TYR A 71 -1.33 9.87 0.05
C TYR A 71 -1.82 8.79 1.01
N GLU A 72 -1.50 8.96 2.29
CA GLU A 72 -2.11 8.21 3.37
C GLU A 72 -3.20 9.04 4.07
N CYS A 73 -4.34 8.41 4.35
CA CYS A 73 -5.41 9.02 5.14
C CYS A 73 -4.85 9.35 6.54
N PRO A 74 -5.05 10.57 7.06
CA PRO A 74 -4.55 10.95 8.38
C PRO A 74 -5.03 9.95 9.43
N ARG A 75 -4.13 9.53 10.30
CA ARG A 75 -4.50 8.74 11.48
C ARG A 75 -5.34 9.62 12.39
N VAL A 76 -6.55 9.17 12.73
CA VAL A 76 -7.28 9.76 13.86
C VAL A 76 -6.63 9.18 15.12
N ILE A 77 -5.93 10.05 15.86
CA ILE A 77 -5.26 9.71 17.12
C ILE A 77 -6.27 9.80 18.26
#